data_AF-A0A316YD43-F1
#
_entry.id   AF-A0A316YD43-F1
#
_cell.length_a   1.000
_cell.length_b   1.000
_cell.length_c   1.000
_cell.angle_alpha   90.00
_cell.angle_beta   90.00
_cell.angle_gamma   90.00
#
_symmetry.space_group_name_H-M   'P 1'
#
loop_
_entity.id
_entity.type
_entity.pdbx_description
1 polymer ?
#
loop_
_entity_poly.entity_id
_entity_poly.type
_entity_poly.pdbx_seq_one_letter_code
_entity_poly.pdbx_strand_id
1 'polypeptide(L)'
;MALLRLVQRPLHSTASSRLSILQRIFASMSAPISSSAEAVKPASGHTPTRTVLVLGASYAGHRAAQMLSTQLPPDWRVVALERNTHFNHLYAFPRVSVLPGHEQKVFVPYTRIFNPPTGPPAIAKQSIVVQGSLTHLGKPEPGQVGRGVARYLPVDKDKEESIAFDYAIYALGSQLPPPINVWSTASSSSSESKNGILDPSETTSRSKVEEAYREQIAEPQQPGSKKKGMDWLKDTQKKIRDAHSVLVIGGGALGVQYASDIAYLYGTPTTAPVHPQEEPSGPRKKVTLLSSRSLLPRFRPWMHEEAKKRLEALGVEVITDARADLSTLDDSKDASNKDRVIKTLDGRQLQAEVVLFCTGQRPNSSFVEAVEPGVVNESNGMAFVNRHLQLATPSKEGEPQTKQGLNHIFVVGDAADAFDALNAGHTAFEQANYAARNIARLVASERSLENGFAGLSVEDGGDEKQQGWEEWEKRKAELGTELEKYEPEGHRIKVSVGFREAIIQRPTEHITSSEGADDLNTPNMWKNRGLDTADLFV
;
A
#
# COMPACT_ATOMS: atom_id res chain seq x y z
N MET A 1 47.94 -35.02 -37.31
CA MET A 1 47.51 -36.43 -37.33
C MET A 1 45.99 -36.44 -37.54
N ALA A 2 45.50 -36.08 -38.74
CA ALA A 2 45.16 -36.97 -39.86
C ALA A 2 44.05 -37.98 -39.49
N LEU A 3 42.76 -37.74 -39.78
CA LEU A 3 42.00 -37.90 -41.05
C LEU A 3 41.40 -39.32 -41.25
N LEU A 4 40.05 -39.35 -41.35
CA LEU A 4 39.15 -40.25 -42.12
C LEU A 4 39.19 -41.78 -41.92
N ARG A 5 37.99 -42.39 -41.72
CA ARG A 5 37.37 -43.30 -42.71
C ARG A 5 35.88 -43.57 -42.46
N LEU A 6 35.19 -43.71 -43.59
CA LEU A 6 33.76 -43.78 -43.86
C LEU A 6 33.33 -45.25 -44.12
N VAL A 7 32.02 -45.46 -44.37
CA VAL A 7 31.35 -46.61 -45.04
C VAL A 7 30.87 -47.71 -44.07
N GLN A 8 29.61 -48.19 -44.01
CA GLN A 8 28.60 -48.52 -45.05
C GLN A 8 27.16 -48.66 -44.42
N ARG A 9 26.09 -48.37 -45.17
CA ARG A 9 24.69 -48.81 -44.90
C ARG A 9 24.36 -50.06 -45.76
N PRO A 10 23.27 -50.84 -45.49
CA PRO A 10 21.99 -50.56 -46.17
C PRO A 10 20.67 -50.87 -45.38
N LEU A 11 19.66 -50.02 -45.69
CA LEU A 11 18.21 -50.23 -45.92
C LEU A 11 17.38 -51.22 -45.08
N HIS A 12 16.37 -50.71 -44.34
CA HIS A 12 14.94 -50.83 -44.70
C HIS A 12 13.98 -50.12 -43.71
N SER A 13 12.93 -49.54 -44.31
CA SER A 13 11.55 -49.44 -43.80
C SER A 13 11.07 -48.22 -42.99
N THR A 14 10.11 -47.54 -43.64
CA THR A 14 8.93 -46.82 -43.15
C THR A 14 9.09 -45.44 -42.51
N ALA A 15 8.96 -44.46 -43.39
CA ALA A 15 8.49 -43.12 -43.12
C ALA A 15 7.02 -43.15 -42.61
N SER A 16 6.82 -42.74 -41.35
CA SER A 16 5.58 -42.10 -40.88
C SER A 16 5.82 -41.49 -39.49
N SER A 17 6.55 -40.38 -39.41
CA SER A 17 6.64 -39.59 -38.16
C SER A 17 7.22 -38.18 -38.30
N ARG A 18 7.42 -37.66 -39.52
CA ARG A 18 8.06 -36.34 -39.72
C ARG A 18 7.30 -35.40 -40.66
N LEU A 19 5.97 -35.47 -40.63
CA LEU A 19 5.08 -34.52 -41.30
C LEU A 19 3.98 -34.03 -40.33
N SER A 20 4.37 -33.48 -39.19
CA SER A 20 3.44 -32.73 -38.31
C SER A 20 4.08 -31.57 -37.54
N ILE A 21 5.38 -31.30 -37.74
CA ILE A 21 6.11 -30.25 -37.01
C ILE A 21 6.35 -29.00 -37.88
N LEU A 22 6.32 -29.12 -39.22
CA LEU A 22 6.56 -27.98 -40.13
C LEU A 22 5.28 -27.27 -40.62
N GLN A 23 4.09 -27.82 -40.34
CA GLN A 23 2.80 -27.13 -40.60
C GLN A 23 2.24 -26.38 -39.38
N ARG A 24 2.94 -26.42 -38.23
CA ARG A 24 2.59 -25.63 -37.03
C ARG A 24 3.48 -24.39 -36.82
N ILE A 25 4.46 -24.15 -37.69
CA ILE A 25 5.41 -23.02 -37.57
C ILE A 25 5.05 -21.84 -38.50
N PHE A 26 4.06 -21.98 -39.39
CA PHE A 26 3.67 -20.89 -40.32
C PHE A 26 2.17 -20.53 -40.33
N ALA A 27 1.44 -20.83 -39.25
CA ALA A 27 0.02 -20.46 -39.10
C ALA A 27 -0.29 -19.79 -37.75
N SER A 28 0.64 -18.97 -37.24
CA SER A 28 0.44 -18.15 -36.01
C SER A 28 0.86 -16.68 -36.20
N MET A 29 0.89 -16.19 -37.44
CA MET A 29 1.04 -14.76 -37.71
C MET A 29 -0.19 -14.30 -38.48
N SER A 30 -0.81 -13.23 -37.98
CA SER A 30 -2.09 -12.63 -38.43
C SER A 30 -3.36 -13.23 -37.83
N ALA A 31 -3.48 -13.11 -36.50
CA ALA A 31 -4.73 -12.62 -35.95
C ALA A 31 -4.45 -11.21 -35.41
N PRO A 32 -5.23 -10.18 -35.76
CA PRO A 32 -5.05 -8.87 -35.16
C PRO A 32 -5.38 -8.99 -33.67
N ILE A 33 -4.39 -8.73 -32.82
CA ILE A 33 -4.62 -8.47 -31.40
C ILE A 33 -5.36 -7.13 -31.35
N SER A 34 -6.68 -7.18 -31.26
CA SER A 34 -7.50 -6.01 -30.97
C SER A 34 -7.30 -5.63 -29.50
N SER A 35 -6.21 -4.92 -29.19
CA SER A 35 -6.01 -4.27 -27.88
C SER A 35 -6.21 -2.75 -27.97
N SER A 36 -7.33 -2.29 -28.52
CA SER A 36 -7.75 -0.91 -28.32
C SER A 36 -8.57 -0.83 -27.03
N ALA A 37 -7.99 -0.25 -25.98
CA ALA A 37 -8.78 0.34 -24.91
C ALA A 37 -9.52 1.54 -25.54
N GLU A 38 -10.70 1.29 -26.10
CA GLU A 38 -11.54 2.33 -26.67
C GLU A 38 -12.07 3.24 -25.55
N ALA A 39 -12.09 4.55 -25.82
CA ALA A 39 -12.88 5.49 -25.02
C ALA A 39 -14.32 4.94 -24.90
N VAL A 40 -14.94 5.07 -23.73
CA VAL A 40 -16.34 4.68 -23.56
C VAL A 40 -17.15 5.53 -24.54
N LYS A 41 -17.68 4.92 -25.61
CA LYS A 41 -18.81 5.54 -26.31
C LYS A 41 -19.88 5.76 -25.24
N PRO A 42 -20.34 6.99 -25.01
CA PRO A 42 -21.32 7.24 -23.95
C PRO A 42 -22.48 6.29 -24.18
N ALA A 43 -22.74 5.42 -23.21
CA ALA A 43 -23.94 4.60 -23.25
C ALA A 43 -25.13 5.55 -23.41
N SER A 44 -26.08 5.20 -24.27
CA SER A 44 -27.32 5.97 -24.44
C SER A 44 -27.95 6.21 -23.05
N GLY A 45 -27.91 7.45 -22.55
CA GLY A 45 -28.44 7.82 -21.22
C GLY A 45 -27.41 8.25 -20.15
N HIS A 46 -26.11 8.27 -20.42
CA HIS A 46 -25.12 8.78 -19.45
C HIS A 46 -25.13 10.32 -19.38
N THR A 47 -25.33 10.86 -18.18
CA THR A 47 -25.15 12.30 -17.88
C THR A 47 -23.88 12.45 -17.03
N PRO A 48 -22.85 13.17 -17.49
CA PRO A 48 -21.55 13.24 -16.81
C PRO A 48 -21.59 14.11 -15.54
N THR A 49 -20.81 13.72 -14.54
CA THR A 49 -20.62 14.49 -13.29
C THR A 49 -19.40 15.42 -13.31
N ARG A 50 -18.52 15.25 -14.31
CA ARG A 50 -17.16 15.82 -14.40
C ARG A 50 -16.36 15.64 -13.11
N THR A 51 -16.51 14.47 -12.48
CA THR A 51 -15.89 14.15 -11.19
C THR A 51 -15.00 12.93 -11.29
N VAL A 52 -13.74 13.08 -10.85
CA VAL A 52 -12.85 11.95 -10.56
C VAL A 52 -12.79 11.74 -9.05
N LEU A 53 -13.22 10.57 -8.59
CA LEU A 53 -13.20 10.17 -7.19
C LEU A 53 -11.89 9.44 -6.86
N VAL A 54 -11.17 9.88 -5.84
CA VAL A 54 -9.99 9.20 -5.30
C VAL A 54 -10.38 8.62 -3.95
N LEU A 55 -10.42 7.29 -3.85
CA LEU A 55 -10.80 6.56 -2.64
C LEU A 55 -9.55 6.23 -1.82
N GLY A 56 -9.39 6.89 -0.68
CA GLY A 56 -8.18 6.85 0.14
C GLY A 56 -7.16 7.88 -0.35
N ALA A 57 -6.50 8.56 0.58
CA ALA A 57 -5.54 9.63 0.35
C ALA A 57 -4.19 9.37 1.04
N SER A 58 -3.78 8.09 1.13
CA SER A 58 -2.42 7.74 1.57
C SER A 58 -1.42 7.89 0.42
N TYR A 59 -0.44 6.99 0.26
CA TYR A 59 0.65 7.15 -0.71
C TYR A 59 0.18 7.28 -2.16
N ALA A 60 -0.66 6.35 -2.64
CA ALA A 60 -1.21 6.39 -3.99
C ALA A 60 -2.24 7.52 -4.15
N GLY A 61 -3.23 7.56 -3.25
CA GLY A 61 -4.32 8.52 -3.33
C GLY A 61 -3.90 9.99 -3.28
N HIS A 62 -2.96 10.34 -2.39
CA HIS A 62 -2.40 11.69 -2.34
C HIS A 62 -1.76 12.06 -3.68
N ARG A 63 -0.99 11.14 -4.26
CA ARG A 63 -0.33 11.40 -5.55
C ARG A 63 -1.33 11.51 -6.69
N ALA A 64 -2.32 10.61 -6.73
CA ALA A 64 -3.43 10.66 -7.68
C ALA A 64 -4.14 12.02 -7.62
N ALA A 65 -4.50 12.50 -6.42
CA ALA A 65 -5.16 13.78 -6.23
C ALA A 65 -4.33 14.95 -6.77
N GLN A 66 -3.02 15.00 -6.49
CA GLN A 66 -2.10 16.01 -7.02
C GLN A 66 -2.04 15.99 -8.56
N MET A 67 -1.95 14.80 -9.15
CA MET A 67 -1.81 14.70 -10.60
C MET A 67 -3.10 15.06 -11.32
N LEU A 68 -4.22 14.52 -10.86
CA LEU A 68 -5.53 14.81 -11.42
C LEU A 68 -5.86 16.30 -11.31
N SER A 69 -5.56 16.96 -10.19
CA SER A 69 -5.85 18.40 -10.04
C SER A 69 -5.08 19.27 -11.04
N THR A 70 -3.93 18.78 -11.52
CA THR A 70 -3.12 19.46 -12.54
C THR A 70 -3.44 19.03 -13.97
N GLN A 71 -3.99 17.85 -14.22
CA GLN A 71 -4.14 17.33 -15.59
C GLN A 71 -5.58 17.39 -16.12
N LEU A 72 -6.56 17.52 -15.23
CA LEU A 72 -7.96 17.63 -15.62
C LEU A 72 -8.32 19.05 -16.08
N PRO A 73 -9.36 19.20 -16.94
CA PRO A 73 -9.79 20.51 -17.41
C PRO A 73 -10.43 21.35 -16.29
N PRO A 74 -10.53 22.68 -16.48
CA PRO A 74 -11.07 23.61 -15.46
C PRO A 74 -12.50 23.29 -14.96
N ASP A 75 -13.32 22.62 -15.77
CA ASP A 75 -14.69 22.24 -15.45
C ASP A 75 -14.82 20.83 -14.85
N TRP A 76 -13.70 20.18 -14.55
CA TRP A 76 -13.66 18.94 -13.78
C TRP A 76 -13.22 19.20 -12.34
N ARG A 77 -13.58 18.28 -11.46
CA ARG A 77 -13.16 18.29 -10.05
C ARG A 77 -12.60 16.96 -9.60
N VAL A 78 -11.70 17.01 -8.63
CA VAL A 78 -11.19 15.85 -7.92
C VAL A 78 -11.79 15.80 -6.52
N VAL A 79 -12.42 14.69 -6.16
CA VAL A 79 -12.92 14.45 -4.80
C VAL A 79 -12.05 13.37 -4.16
N ALA A 80 -11.30 13.71 -3.12
CA ALA A 80 -10.54 12.73 -2.35
C ALA A 80 -11.34 12.32 -1.11
N LEU A 81 -11.87 11.09 -1.08
CA LEU A 81 -12.58 10.54 0.07
C LEU A 81 -11.58 9.83 0.99
N GLU A 82 -11.37 10.35 2.20
CA GLU A 82 -10.39 9.81 3.16
C GLU A 82 -10.99 9.78 4.56
N ARG A 83 -10.83 8.65 5.26
CA ARG A 83 -11.38 8.49 6.62
C ARG A 83 -10.52 9.14 7.69
N ASN A 84 -9.23 9.32 7.42
CA ASN A 84 -8.28 9.87 8.37
C ASN A 84 -8.17 11.39 8.23
N THR A 85 -8.12 12.10 9.35
CA THR A 85 -7.87 13.56 9.38
C THR A 85 -6.49 13.96 8.82
N HIS A 86 -5.53 13.02 8.81
CA HIS A 86 -4.14 13.26 8.43
C HIS A 86 -3.61 12.09 7.60
N PHE A 87 -2.64 12.39 6.73
CA PHE A 87 -1.80 11.39 6.10
C PHE A 87 -0.89 10.75 7.14
N ASN A 88 -0.93 9.42 7.21
CA ASN A 88 -0.08 8.64 8.09
C ASN A 88 1.26 8.30 7.41
N HIS A 89 2.37 8.74 7.99
CA HIS A 89 3.70 8.29 7.57
C HIS A 89 3.99 6.87 8.10
N LEU A 90 3.37 5.88 7.45
CA LEU A 90 3.40 4.47 7.90
C LEU A 90 4.80 3.90 8.10
N TYR A 91 5.77 4.28 7.26
CA TYR A 91 7.16 3.80 7.39
C TYR A 91 7.92 4.33 8.62
N ALA A 92 7.41 5.39 9.25
CA ALA A 92 8.00 5.93 10.48
C ALA A 92 7.27 5.43 11.74
N PHE A 93 6.06 4.90 11.61
CA PHE A 93 5.30 4.35 12.75
C PHE A 93 6.07 3.32 13.58
N PRO A 94 6.76 2.32 13.01
CA PRO A 94 7.50 1.35 13.83
C PRO A 94 8.58 1.98 14.69
N ARG A 95 9.30 2.96 14.11
CA ARG A 95 10.36 3.68 14.82
C ARG A 95 9.79 4.56 15.92
N VAL A 96 8.72 5.29 15.62
CA VAL A 96 8.05 6.18 16.59
C VAL A 96 7.33 5.39 17.68
N SER A 97 6.86 4.17 17.41
CA SER A 97 6.35 3.25 18.44
C SER A 97 7.41 2.86 19.48
N VAL A 98 8.70 3.06 19.17
CA VAL A 98 9.83 2.75 20.07
C VAL A 98 10.47 4.02 20.62
N LEU A 99 10.66 5.05 19.79
CA LEU A 99 11.32 6.31 20.10
C LEU A 99 10.31 7.42 20.46
N PRO A 100 10.20 7.82 21.74
CA PRO A 100 9.28 8.87 22.17
C PRO A 100 9.68 10.27 21.68
N GLY A 101 8.72 11.18 21.60
CA GLY A 101 8.92 12.60 21.27
C GLY A 101 8.83 12.95 19.77
N HIS A 102 8.50 11.96 18.94
CA HIS A 102 8.40 12.09 17.48
C HIS A 102 6.98 11.82 16.95
N GLU A 103 5.97 11.63 17.81
CA GLU A 103 4.64 11.16 17.44
C GLU A 103 3.89 12.11 16.52
N GLN A 104 4.02 13.41 16.76
CA GLN A 104 3.41 14.47 15.96
C GLN A 104 3.93 14.50 14.52
N LYS A 105 5.17 14.05 14.28
CA LYS A 105 5.86 14.16 12.98
C LYS A 105 5.32 13.18 11.93
N VAL A 106 4.60 12.13 12.37
CA VAL A 106 4.12 11.05 11.50
C VAL A 106 2.66 11.18 11.09
N PHE A 107 2.00 12.28 11.48
CA PHE A 107 0.65 12.65 11.04
C PHE A 107 0.70 13.98 10.27
N VAL A 108 0.60 13.90 8.94
CA VAL A 108 0.84 15.02 8.03
C VAL A 108 -0.52 15.57 7.55
N PRO A 109 -0.80 16.88 7.67
CA PRO A 109 -2.10 17.44 7.29
C PRO A 109 -2.34 17.38 5.78
N TYR A 110 -3.61 17.27 5.38
CA TYR A 110 -4.03 17.25 3.97
C TYR A 110 -4.14 18.63 3.30
N THR A 111 -3.72 19.71 3.97
CA THR A 111 -3.95 21.10 3.56
C THR A 111 -3.40 21.46 2.17
N ARG A 112 -2.40 20.71 1.67
CA ARG A 112 -1.81 20.90 0.32
C ARG A 112 -1.96 19.69 -0.61
N ILE A 113 -2.94 18.81 -0.39
CA ILE A 113 -3.12 17.61 -1.22
C ILE A 113 -3.37 17.92 -2.71
N PHE A 114 -3.98 19.06 -3.05
CA PHE A 114 -4.21 19.46 -4.45
C PHE A 114 -3.14 20.42 -4.98
N ASN A 115 -2.14 20.79 -4.15
CA ASN A 115 -1.09 21.75 -4.46
C ASN A 115 0.26 21.03 -4.40
N PRO A 116 0.71 20.42 -5.51
CA PRO A 116 1.99 19.73 -5.51
C PRO A 116 3.14 20.70 -5.16
N PRO A 117 4.12 20.27 -4.34
CA PRO A 117 5.26 21.13 -3.97
C PRO A 117 6.13 21.54 -5.14
N THR A 118 6.21 20.66 -6.14
CA THR A 118 6.96 20.84 -7.36
C THR A 118 6.06 20.49 -8.54
N GLY A 119 6.25 21.21 -9.65
CA GLY A 119 5.43 21.04 -10.85
C GLY A 119 4.36 22.11 -11.00
N PRO A 120 3.46 21.93 -11.97
CA PRO A 120 2.55 22.99 -12.37
C PRO A 120 1.39 23.16 -11.38
N PRO A 121 0.77 24.35 -11.31
CA PRO A 121 -0.36 24.61 -10.40
C PRO A 121 -1.61 23.84 -10.82
N ALA A 122 -2.52 23.60 -9.87
CA ALA A 122 -3.80 22.96 -10.14
C ALA A 122 -4.67 23.79 -11.10
N ILE A 123 -5.31 23.11 -12.06
CA ILE A 123 -6.29 23.69 -12.99
C ILE A 123 -7.71 23.39 -12.52
N ALA A 124 -7.95 22.18 -11.96
CA ALA A 124 -9.24 21.78 -11.45
C ALA A 124 -9.57 22.51 -10.14
N LYS A 125 -10.25 23.67 -10.24
CA LYS A 125 -10.44 24.62 -9.13
C LYS A 125 -11.47 24.20 -8.06
N GLN A 126 -12.25 23.15 -8.29
CA GLN A 126 -13.31 22.68 -7.36
C GLN A 126 -12.95 21.38 -6.60
N SER A 127 -11.65 21.09 -6.51
CA SER A 127 -11.18 19.86 -5.87
C SER A 127 -11.31 19.94 -4.34
N ILE A 128 -11.79 18.87 -3.71
CA ILE A 128 -12.08 18.84 -2.27
C ILE A 128 -11.65 17.52 -1.61
N VAL A 129 -11.25 17.61 -0.35
CA VAL A 129 -11.13 16.43 0.52
C VAL A 129 -12.44 16.26 1.25
N VAL A 130 -13.03 15.08 1.15
CA VAL A 130 -14.21 14.68 1.91
C VAL A 130 -13.76 13.72 2.99
N GLN A 131 -13.96 14.10 4.25
CA GLN A 131 -13.58 13.24 5.36
C GLN A 131 -14.70 12.27 5.70
N GLY A 132 -14.48 10.98 5.44
CA GLY A 132 -15.49 9.94 5.69
C GLY A 132 -15.03 8.53 5.33
N SER A 133 -15.77 7.55 5.85
CA SER A 133 -15.52 6.12 5.59
C SER A 133 -16.39 5.64 4.44
N LEU A 134 -15.79 5.05 3.41
CA LEU A 134 -16.53 4.38 2.34
C LEU A 134 -17.36 3.23 2.92
N THR A 135 -18.63 3.15 2.53
CA THR A 135 -19.56 2.09 2.94
C THR A 135 -20.11 1.31 1.76
N HIS A 136 -20.11 1.90 0.56
CA HIS A 136 -20.50 1.22 -0.66
C HIS A 136 -19.83 1.83 -1.89
N LEU A 137 -19.48 0.98 -2.86
CA LEU A 137 -19.04 1.35 -4.19
C LEU A 137 -19.86 0.53 -5.21
N GLY A 138 -20.44 1.18 -6.20
CA GLY A 138 -21.32 0.50 -7.15
C GLY A 138 -21.70 1.32 -8.36
N LYS A 139 -22.66 0.79 -9.13
CA LYS A 139 -23.26 1.45 -10.29
C LYS A 139 -24.32 2.46 -9.83
N PRO A 140 -24.52 3.57 -10.55
CA PRO A 140 -25.60 4.50 -10.25
C PRO A 140 -26.96 3.81 -10.42
N GLU A 141 -27.95 4.23 -9.63
CA GLU A 141 -29.33 3.80 -9.82
C GLU A 141 -29.88 4.33 -11.16
N PRO A 142 -30.88 3.69 -11.79
CA PRO A 142 -31.51 4.20 -12.99
C PRO A 142 -31.96 5.66 -12.85
N GLY A 143 -31.48 6.53 -13.75
CA GLY A 143 -31.76 7.98 -13.74
C GLY A 143 -30.79 8.84 -12.93
N GLN A 144 -29.81 8.24 -12.22
CA GLN A 144 -28.72 9.00 -11.60
C GLN A 144 -27.60 9.31 -12.60
N VAL A 145 -26.90 10.42 -12.34
CA VAL A 145 -25.75 10.89 -13.13
C VAL A 145 -24.47 10.10 -12.82
N GLY A 146 -23.49 10.16 -13.71
CA GLY A 146 -22.18 9.51 -13.55
C GLY A 146 -22.12 8.08 -14.08
N ARG A 147 -20.96 7.44 -13.88
CA ARG A 147 -20.70 6.02 -14.21
C ARG A 147 -20.69 5.13 -12.98
N GLY A 148 -20.40 5.70 -11.81
CA GLY A 148 -20.40 5.01 -10.53
C GLY A 148 -20.90 5.92 -9.40
N VAL A 149 -21.23 5.28 -8.28
CA VAL A 149 -21.62 5.94 -7.04
C VAL A 149 -20.84 5.35 -5.87
N ALA A 150 -20.35 6.23 -4.99
CA ALA A 150 -19.77 5.87 -3.72
C ALA A 150 -20.68 6.39 -2.60
N ARG A 151 -21.11 5.52 -1.68
CA ARG A 151 -21.72 5.94 -0.41
C ARG A 151 -20.69 5.92 0.70
N TYR A 152 -20.77 6.90 1.58
CA TYR A 152 -19.83 7.05 2.68
C TYR A 152 -20.53 7.61 3.91
N LEU A 153 -19.99 7.27 5.08
CA LEU A 153 -20.37 7.87 6.35
C LEU A 153 -19.39 9.02 6.66
N PRO A 154 -19.83 10.29 6.63
CA PRO A 154 -18.99 11.43 7.00
C PRO A 154 -18.56 11.33 8.47
N VAL A 155 -17.36 11.82 8.80
CA VAL A 155 -16.81 11.69 10.18
C VAL A 155 -17.67 12.40 11.23
N ASP A 156 -18.31 13.51 10.86
CA ASP A 156 -19.06 14.36 11.79
C ASP A 156 -20.59 14.22 11.61
N LYS A 157 -21.06 13.15 10.96
CA LYS A 157 -22.49 12.95 10.65
C LYS A 157 -22.92 11.50 10.86
N ASP A 158 -24.16 11.30 11.29
CA ASP A 158 -24.77 9.98 11.50
C ASP A 158 -25.48 9.42 10.26
N LYS A 159 -25.48 10.17 9.15
CA LYS A 159 -26.18 9.79 7.91
C LYS A 159 -25.18 9.62 6.78
N GLU A 160 -25.37 8.55 6.01
CA GLU A 160 -24.62 8.33 4.78
C GLU A 160 -24.91 9.42 3.75
N GLU A 161 -23.87 9.77 3.00
CA GLU A 161 -23.92 10.64 1.84
C GLU A 161 -23.41 9.89 0.61
N SER A 162 -23.62 10.46 -0.58
CA SER A 162 -23.27 9.84 -1.85
C SER A 162 -22.48 10.78 -2.75
N ILE A 163 -21.47 10.24 -3.42
CA ILE A 163 -20.71 10.92 -4.47
C ILE A 163 -20.87 10.11 -5.76
N ALA A 164 -21.55 10.70 -6.74
CA ALA A 164 -21.53 10.20 -8.11
C ALA A 164 -20.23 10.64 -8.80
N PHE A 165 -19.67 9.79 -9.65
CA PHE A 165 -18.41 10.04 -10.34
C PHE A 165 -18.40 9.46 -11.76
N ASP A 166 -17.53 10.00 -12.61
CA ASP A 166 -17.27 9.46 -13.95
C ASP A 166 -16.06 8.53 -13.96
N TYR A 167 -15.06 8.81 -13.13
CA TYR A 167 -13.90 7.94 -12.93
C TYR A 167 -13.57 7.78 -11.46
N ALA A 168 -13.01 6.63 -11.08
CA ALA A 168 -12.48 6.40 -9.75
C ALA A 168 -11.05 5.87 -9.77
N ILE A 169 -10.21 6.35 -8.85
CA ILE A 169 -8.98 5.69 -8.44
C ILE A 169 -9.23 5.06 -7.06
N TYR A 170 -9.30 3.75 -7.02
CA TYR A 170 -9.39 2.94 -5.82
C TYR A 170 -8.01 2.76 -5.20
N ALA A 171 -7.73 3.51 -4.13
CA ALA A 171 -6.46 3.57 -3.43
C ALA A 171 -6.60 3.28 -1.92
N LEU A 172 -7.56 2.44 -1.53
CA LEU A 172 -7.83 2.07 -0.13
C LEU A 172 -6.74 1.18 0.50
N GLY A 173 -5.76 0.72 -0.29
CA GLY A 173 -4.61 -0.04 0.17
C GLY A 173 -5.01 -1.31 0.94
N SER A 174 -4.26 -1.61 2.00
CA SER A 174 -4.52 -2.72 2.91
C SER A 174 -4.87 -2.23 4.31
N GLN A 175 -5.45 -3.11 5.11
CA GLN A 175 -5.54 -2.92 6.55
C GLN A 175 -4.13 -2.82 7.15
N LEU A 176 -3.92 -1.84 8.02
CA LEU A 176 -2.69 -1.74 8.78
C LEU A 176 -2.59 -2.97 9.69
N PRO A 177 -1.51 -3.76 9.59
CA PRO A 177 -1.33 -4.86 10.51
C PRO A 177 -0.95 -4.27 11.88
N PRO A 178 -1.35 -4.90 12.99
CA PRO A 178 -0.57 -4.75 14.21
C PRO A 178 0.92 -5.05 13.96
N PRO A 179 1.86 -4.50 14.74
CA PRO A 179 1.68 -3.49 15.78
C PRO A 179 1.83 -2.07 15.20
N ILE A 180 1.22 -1.76 14.04
CA ILE A 180 1.17 -0.37 13.51
C ILE A 180 -0.26 0.05 13.14
N ASN A 181 -1.26 -0.72 13.58
CA ASN A 181 -2.65 -0.34 13.43
C ASN A 181 -3.03 0.70 14.49
N VAL A 182 -2.62 1.95 14.28
CA VAL A 182 -2.88 3.09 15.19
C VAL A 182 -4.38 3.44 15.36
N TRP A 183 -5.26 2.71 14.66
CA TRP A 183 -6.72 2.87 14.69
C TRP A 183 -7.44 1.77 15.47
N SER A 184 -6.71 0.73 15.88
CA SER A 184 -7.21 -0.21 16.87
C SER A 184 -7.51 0.51 18.19
N THR A 185 -8.53 0.05 18.92
CA THR A 185 -8.95 0.66 20.18
C THR A 185 -7.80 0.65 21.18
N ALA A 186 -7.14 1.81 21.35
CA ALA A 186 -6.28 2.08 22.50
C ALA A 186 -7.10 1.80 23.75
N SER A 187 -6.54 1.02 24.68
CA SER A 187 -7.23 0.43 25.82
C SER A 187 -8.00 1.48 26.63
N SER A 188 -9.29 1.66 26.34
CA SER A 188 -10.20 2.43 27.18
C SER A 188 -10.77 1.50 28.23
N SER A 189 -10.18 1.47 29.42
CA SER A 189 -10.76 0.99 30.69
C SER A 189 -11.33 -0.44 30.79
N SER A 190 -11.30 -1.26 29.74
CA SER A 190 -11.53 -2.71 29.77
C SER A 190 -10.22 -3.45 29.53
N SER A 191 -10.01 -4.55 30.24
CA SER A 191 -8.79 -5.37 30.33
C SER A 191 -8.30 -6.05 29.04
N GLU A 192 -8.60 -5.51 27.86
CA GLU A 192 -8.29 -6.14 26.57
C GLU A 192 -7.84 -5.06 25.55
N SER A 193 -6.56 -5.05 25.17
CA SER A 193 -6.03 -4.16 24.11
C SER A 193 -6.15 -4.86 22.76
N LYS A 194 -6.85 -4.25 21.80
CA LYS A 194 -6.94 -4.73 20.42
C LYS A 194 -5.76 -4.26 19.54
N ASN A 195 -4.66 -3.78 20.14
CA ASN A 195 -3.54 -3.14 19.44
C ASN A 195 -2.53 -4.10 18.79
N GLY A 196 -2.74 -5.42 18.93
CA GLY A 196 -1.83 -6.50 18.53
C GLY A 196 -0.39 -6.38 19.06
N ILE A 197 -0.27 -5.64 20.17
CA ILE A 197 0.75 -5.76 21.19
C ILE A 197 0.06 -6.48 22.32
N LEU A 198 0.41 -7.74 22.54
CA LEU A 198 -0.09 -8.47 23.69
C LEU A 198 0.75 -8.08 24.92
N ASP A 199 0.09 -7.54 25.96
CA ASP A 199 0.68 -7.11 27.24
C ASP A 199 0.38 -8.14 28.35
N PRO A 200 1.23 -8.31 29.39
CA PRO A 200 0.96 -9.21 30.52
C PRO A 200 -0.42 -9.09 31.19
N SER A 201 -1.09 -7.95 31.07
CA SER A 201 -2.42 -7.69 31.65
C SER A 201 -3.62 -8.23 30.84
N GLU A 202 -3.40 -8.83 29.66
CA GLU A 202 -4.47 -9.16 28.70
C GLU A 202 -4.70 -10.68 28.52
N THR A 203 -5.91 -11.15 28.83
CA THR A 203 -6.36 -12.55 28.59
C THR A 203 -6.82 -12.74 27.13
N THR A 204 -5.91 -13.07 26.21
CA THR A 204 -6.25 -13.22 24.78
C THR A 204 -5.95 -14.63 24.26
N SER A 205 -6.96 -15.26 23.65
CA SER A 205 -6.92 -16.59 23.05
C SER A 205 -6.72 -16.61 21.54
N ARG A 206 -6.38 -17.77 20.94
CA ARG A 206 -6.33 -17.93 19.47
C ARG A 206 -7.65 -17.56 18.82
N SER A 207 -8.77 -18.01 19.41
CA SER A 207 -10.09 -17.62 18.95
C SER A 207 -10.22 -16.09 19.00
N LYS A 208 -9.80 -15.45 20.09
CA LYS A 208 -9.81 -13.98 20.25
C LYS A 208 -8.79 -13.21 19.40
N VAL A 209 -7.66 -13.79 18.98
CA VAL A 209 -6.73 -13.13 18.03
C VAL A 209 -7.30 -13.23 16.63
N GLU A 210 -7.71 -14.42 16.17
CA GLU A 210 -8.36 -14.58 14.86
C GLU A 210 -9.73 -13.87 14.80
N GLU A 211 -10.43 -13.75 15.92
CA GLU A 211 -11.67 -12.99 16.13
C GLU A 211 -11.38 -11.51 16.26
N ALA A 212 -10.38 -11.01 16.98
CA ALA A 212 -10.00 -9.58 16.95
C ALA A 212 -9.52 -9.15 15.56
N TYR A 213 -8.81 -10.02 14.83
CA TYR A 213 -8.47 -9.81 13.42
C TYR A 213 -9.70 -9.93 12.48
N ARG A 214 -10.78 -10.63 12.86
CA ARG A 214 -12.05 -10.71 12.10
C ARG A 214 -13.08 -9.63 12.50
N GLU A 215 -13.11 -9.21 13.76
CA GLU A 215 -13.91 -8.12 14.32
C GLU A 215 -13.34 -6.78 13.87
N GLN A 216 -12.00 -6.63 13.77
CA GLN A 216 -11.40 -5.50 13.06
C GLN A 216 -11.85 -5.43 11.59
N ILE A 217 -12.26 -6.56 10.98
CA ILE A 217 -12.86 -6.60 9.63
C ILE A 217 -14.37 -6.29 9.67
N ALA A 218 -15.07 -6.69 10.74
CA ALA A 218 -16.53 -6.61 10.82
C ALA A 218 -17.07 -5.31 11.44
N GLU A 219 -16.31 -4.64 12.31
CA GLU A 219 -16.73 -3.38 12.93
C GLU A 219 -16.30 -2.18 12.07
N PRO A 220 -17.18 -1.17 11.93
CA PRO A 220 -16.81 0.09 11.29
C PRO A 220 -15.57 0.68 11.96
N GLN A 221 -14.45 0.68 11.25
CA GLN A 221 -13.22 1.27 11.74
C GLN A 221 -13.46 2.77 11.96
N GLN A 222 -13.33 3.20 13.21
CA GLN A 222 -13.50 4.60 13.59
C GLN A 222 -12.57 5.48 12.73
N PRO A 223 -13.02 6.68 12.30
CA PRO A 223 -12.18 7.64 11.60
C PRO A 223 -10.88 7.92 12.36
N GLY A 224 -9.76 7.94 11.64
CA GLY A 224 -8.44 8.15 12.23
C GLY A 224 -8.18 9.61 12.55
N SER A 225 -7.74 9.90 13.78
CA SER A 225 -7.34 11.26 14.19
C SER A 225 -5.87 11.32 14.61
N LYS A 226 -5.20 12.44 14.33
CA LYS A 226 -3.82 12.70 14.80
C LYS A 226 -3.71 12.45 16.31
N LYS A 227 -4.64 12.98 17.11
CA LYS A 227 -4.66 12.79 18.56
C LYS A 227 -4.73 11.30 18.95
N LYS A 228 -5.71 10.55 18.45
CA LYS A 228 -5.85 9.11 18.77
C LYS A 228 -4.62 8.32 18.35
N GLY A 229 -4.06 8.62 17.18
CA GLY A 229 -2.85 7.96 16.70
C GLY A 229 -1.62 8.26 17.55
N MET A 230 -1.46 9.51 18.01
CA MET A 230 -0.40 9.89 18.96
C MET A 230 -0.56 9.21 20.32
N ASP A 231 -1.79 9.17 20.85
CA ASP A 231 -2.10 8.50 22.12
C ASP A 231 -1.74 7.00 22.01
N TRP A 232 -2.13 6.34 20.90
CA TRP A 232 -1.79 4.95 20.61
C TRP A 232 -0.27 4.70 20.55
N LEU A 233 0.49 5.60 19.89
CA LEU A 233 1.95 5.47 19.79
C LEU A 233 2.61 5.58 21.17
N LYS A 234 2.15 6.52 22.01
CA LYS A 234 2.66 6.68 23.39
C LYS A 234 2.35 5.47 24.27
N ASP A 235 1.15 4.91 24.15
CA ASP A 235 0.79 3.69 24.87
C ASP A 235 1.70 2.51 24.46
N THR A 236 1.97 2.38 23.17
CA THR A 236 2.88 1.38 22.62
C THR A 236 4.30 1.55 23.14
N GLN A 237 4.83 2.77 23.13
CA GLN A 237 6.15 3.09 23.68
C GLN A 237 6.25 2.69 25.15
N LYS A 238 5.22 2.98 25.95
CA LYS A 238 5.16 2.59 27.37
C LYS A 238 5.23 1.08 27.54
N LYS A 239 4.42 0.31 26.79
CA LYS A 239 4.44 -1.16 26.82
C LYS A 239 5.82 -1.72 26.49
N ILE A 240 6.45 -1.22 25.43
CA ILE A 240 7.79 -1.65 25.02
C ILE A 240 8.85 -1.24 26.05
N ARG A 241 8.79 -0.02 26.58
CA ARG A 241 9.73 0.51 27.57
C ARG A 241 9.75 -0.35 28.83
N ASP A 242 8.58 -0.73 29.33
CA ASP A 242 8.44 -1.40 30.62
C ASP A 242 8.77 -2.92 30.55
N ALA A 243 8.84 -3.50 29.34
CA ALA A 243 9.07 -4.93 29.12
C ALA A 243 10.55 -5.37 29.23
N HIS A 244 10.82 -6.55 29.78
CA HIS A 244 12.14 -7.19 29.84
C HIS A 244 12.41 -8.14 28.67
N SER A 245 11.36 -8.66 28.04
CA SER A 245 11.44 -9.64 26.97
C SER A 245 10.43 -9.29 25.85
N VAL A 246 10.92 -9.25 24.60
CA VAL A 246 10.13 -8.89 23.43
C VAL A 246 10.31 -9.95 22.35
N LEU A 247 9.21 -10.56 21.91
CA LEU A 247 9.16 -11.45 20.76
C LEU A 247 8.57 -10.72 19.56
N VAL A 248 9.33 -10.63 18.48
CA VAL A 248 8.88 -10.09 17.18
C VAL A 248 8.60 -11.25 16.23
N ILE A 249 7.37 -11.38 15.75
CA ILE A 249 6.95 -12.45 14.84
C ILE A 249 6.79 -11.88 13.43
N GLY A 250 7.70 -12.25 12.52
CA GLY A 250 7.67 -11.90 11.11
C GLY A 250 8.98 -11.24 10.64
N GLY A 251 9.74 -11.94 9.78
CA GLY A 251 11.04 -11.47 9.26
C GLY A 251 10.98 -10.47 8.10
N GLY A 252 9.86 -9.76 7.91
CA GLY A 252 9.74 -8.69 6.92
C GLY A 252 10.41 -7.38 7.37
N ALA A 253 10.33 -6.33 6.56
CA ALA A 253 10.93 -5.03 6.88
C ALA A 253 10.42 -4.46 8.22
N LEU A 254 9.14 -4.65 8.52
CA LEU A 254 8.52 -4.22 9.77
C LEU A 254 9.17 -4.90 11.00
N GLY A 255 9.33 -6.22 10.96
CA GLY A 255 9.90 -6.97 12.08
C GLY A 255 11.40 -6.74 12.26
N VAL A 256 12.16 -6.63 11.16
CA VAL A 256 13.58 -6.24 11.21
C VAL A 256 13.75 -4.86 11.86
N GLN A 257 12.93 -3.88 11.48
CA GLN A 257 12.99 -2.54 12.05
C GLN A 257 12.60 -2.54 13.54
N TYR A 258 11.49 -3.17 13.93
CA TYR A 258 11.12 -3.26 15.35
C TYR A 258 12.19 -3.94 16.20
N ALA A 259 12.67 -5.12 15.80
CA ALA A 259 13.67 -5.85 16.58
C ALA A 259 14.96 -5.05 16.75
N SER A 260 15.42 -4.41 15.67
CA SER A 260 16.65 -3.62 15.71
C SER A 260 16.50 -2.30 16.47
N ASP A 261 15.40 -1.55 16.29
CA ASP A 261 15.18 -0.29 17.01
C ASP A 261 15.03 -0.50 18.52
N ILE A 262 14.33 -1.58 18.94
CA ILE A 262 14.18 -1.93 20.35
C ILE A 262 15.54 -2.29 20.97
N ALA A 263 16.31 -3.18 20.30
CA ALA A 263 17.63 -3.59 20.78
C ALA A 263 18.61 -2.41 20.79
N TYR A 264 18.57 -1.55 19.77
CA TYR A 264 19.41 -0.36 19.67
C TYR A 264 19.10 0.65 20.79
N LEU A 265 17.81 0.96 21.01
CA LEU A 265 17.41 1.94 22.00
C LEU A 265 17.73 1.46 23.41
N TYR A 266 17.28 0.26 23.79
CA TYR A 266 17.31 -0.20 25.18
C TYR A 266 18.50 -1.07 25.55
N GLY A 267 19.24 -1.57 24.57
CA GLY A 267 20.27 -2.60 24.76
C GLY A 267 19.66 -3.97 25.04
N THR A 268 20.52 -4.99 25.02
CA THR A 268 20.16 -6.38 25.30
C THR A 268 21.03 -6.92 26.45
N PRO A 269 20.82 -8.16 26.94
CA PRO A 269 21.72 -8.74 27.94
C PRO A 269 23.20 -8.77 27.53
N THR A 270 23.49 -8.71 26.23
CA THR A 270 24.86 -8.77 25.67
C THR A 270 25.34 -7.43 25.10
N THR A 271 24.48 -6.41 25.03
CA THR A 271 24.81 -5.11 24.41
C THR A 271 24.31 -3.93 25.25
N ALA A 272 25.13 -2.89 25.35
CA ALA A 272 24.69 -1.62 25.91
C ALA A 272 23.74 -0.88 24.94
N PRO A 273 22.80 -0.05 25.44
CA PRO A 273 21.96 0.82 24.66
C PRO A 273 22.82 1.82 23.92
N VAL A 274 22.37 2.17 22.74
CA VAL A 274 23.06 3.08 21.83
C VAL A 274 22.18 4.31 21.64
N HIS A 275 21.64 4.86 22.73
CA HIS A 275 20.81 6.06 22.65
C HIS A 275 21.67 7.34 22.70
N PRO A 276 21.42 8.34 21.83
CA PRO A 276 22.22 9.57 21.75
C PRO A 276 21.98 10.59 22.88
N GLN A 277 20.86 10.47 23.62
CA GLN A 277 20.46 11.41 24.66
C GLN A 277 19.96 10.64 25.90
N GLU A 278 20.82 10.49 26.90
CA GLU A 278 20.56 9.77 28.17
C GLU A 278 20.37 8.24 28.05
N GLU A 279 20.75 7.49 29.10
CA GLU A 279 20.39 6.07 29.23
C GLU A 279 18.85 5.97 29.26
N PRO A 280 18.23 5.15 28.39
CA PRO A 280 16.78 5.00 28.40
C PRO A 280 16.29 4.55 29.77
N SER A 281 15.17 5.08 30.23
CA SER A 281 14.62 4.81 31.58
C SER A 281 13.98 3.41 31.74
N GLY A 282 14.46 2.39 31.02
CA GLY A 282 13.88 1.04 30.98
C GLY A 282 14.94 -0.07 31.05
N PRO A 283 14.54 -1.31 31.35
CA PRO A 283 15.46 -2.45 31.45
C PRO A 283 16.09 -2.80 30.09
N ARG A 284 17.26 -3.44 30.13
CA ARG A 284 17.82 -4.18 28.99
C ARG A 284 16.81 -5.25 28.56
N LYS A 285 16.70 -5.51 27.25
CA LYS A 285 15.62 -6.32 26.70
C LYS A 285 16.16 -7.59 26.03
N LYS A 286 15.62 -8.76 26.39
CA LYS A 286 15.78 -9.96 25.57
C LYS A 286 14.89 -9.81 24.34
N VAL A 287 15.51 -9.55 23.19
CA VAL A 287 14.78 -9.39 21.92
C VAL A 287 14.98 -10.63 21.06
N THR A 288 13.88 -11.29 20.68
CA THR A 288 13.88 -12.44 19.77
C THR A 288 13.10 -12.09 18.51
N LEU A 289 13.69 -12.27 17.33
CA LEU A 289 13.02 -12.14 16.03
C LEU A 289 12.77 -13.53 15.44
N LEU A 290 11.50 -13.91 15.35
CA LEU A 290 11.06 -15.18 14.77
C LEU A 290 10.54 -14.97 13.34
N SER A 291 11.04 -15.76 12.40
CA SER A 291 10.60 -15.76 11.01
C SER A 291 10.39 -17.18 10.49
N SER A 292 9.27 -17.42 9.79
CA SER A 292 8.99 -18.72 9.18
C SER A 292 9.82 -19.03 7.94
N ARG A 293 10.66 -18.09 7.50
CA ARG A 293 11.54 -18.14 6.31
C ARG A 293 12.80 -17.32 6.60
N SER A 294 13.67 -17.16 5.61
CA SER A 294 14.69 -16.11 5.62
C SER A 294 14.10 -14.72 5.85
N LEU A 295 14.92 -13.83 6.42
CA LEU A 295 14.56 -12.42 6.58
C LEU A 295 14.47 -11.74 5.21
N LEU A 296 13.53 -10.80 5.07
CA LEU A 296 13.33 -10.01 3.86
C LEU A 296 13.19 -10.88 2.58
N PRO A 297 12.25 -11.86 2.57
CA PRO A 297 12.24 -12.95 1.59
C PRO A 297 11.86 -12.54 0.15
N ARG A 298 11.34 -11.31 -0.06
CA ARG A 298 11.06 -10.76 -1.41
C ARG A 298 12.29 -10.11 -2.06
N PHE A 299 13.44 -10.12 -1.37
CA PHE A 299 14.66 -9.45 -1.81
C PHE A 299 15.81 -10.46 -2.00
N ARG A 300 16.94 -10.00 -2.55
CA ARG A 300 18.08 -10.88 -2.85
C ARG A 300 18.71 -11.39 -1.55
N PRO A 301 19.36 -12.58 -1.56
CA PRO A 301 19.91 -13.22 -0.35
C PRO A 301 20.78 -12.31 0.52
N TRP A 302 21.52 -11.37 -0.06
CA TRP A 302 22.35 -10.44 0.71
C TRP A 302 21.55 -9.61 1.75
N MET A 303 20.28 -9.28 1.48
CA MET A 303 19.44 -8.57 2.44
C MET A 303 19.20 -9.41 3.69
N HIS A 304 19.04 -10.73 3.53
CA HIS A 304 18.93 -11.64 4.65
C HIS A 304 20.21 -11.68 5.47
N GLU A 305 21.35 -11.94 4.80
CA GLU A 305 22.65 -12.07 5.45
C GLU A 305 23.03 -10.81 6.22
N GLU A 306 22.91 -9.63 5.59
CA GLU A 306 23.31 -8.38 6.20
C GLU A 306 22.32 -7.94 7.31
N ALA A 307 21.01 -8.16 7.15
CA ALA A 307 20.04 -7.89 8.21
C ALA A 307 20.30 -8.77 9.44
N LYS A 308 20.50 -10.08 9.23
CA LYS A 308 20.76 -11.04 10.30
C LYS A 308 22.04 -10.68 11.05
N LYS A 309 23.15 -10.46 10.33
CA LYS A 309 24.43 -10.05 10.91
C LYS A 309 24.30 -8.82 11.81
N ARG A 310 23.58 -7.78 11.36
CA ARG A 310 23.40 -6.54 12.14
C ARG A 310 22.48 -6.72 13.34
N LEU A 311 21.41 -7.50 13.20
CA LEU A 311 20.53 -7.85 14.33
C LEU A 311 21.30 -8.61 15.41
N GLU A 312 22.09 -9.62 15.03
CA GLU A 312 22.91 -10.39 15.95
C GLU A 312 23.99 -9.53 16.62
N ALA A 313 24.58 -8.57 15.89
CA ALA A 313 25.51 -7.59 16.47
C ALA A 313 24.86 -6.66 17.51
N LEU A 314 23.54 -6.42 17.40
CA LEU A 314 22.75 -5.70 18.41
C LEU A 314 22.34 -6.60 19.59
N GLY A 315 22.64 -7.90 19.55
CA GLY A 315 22.26 -8.87 20.58
C GLY A 315 20.86 -9.46 20.41
N VAL A 316 20.23 -9.29 19.24
CA VAL A 316 18.94 -9.91 18.92
C VAL A 316 19.12 -11.40 18.63
N GLU A 317 18.28 -12.24 19.25
CA GLU A 317 18.17 -13.66 18.91
C GLU A 317 17.34 -13.82 17.63
N VAL A 318 17.99 -14.18 16.52
CA VAL A 318 17.31 -14.35 15.22
C VAL A 318 17.03 -15.82 14.95
N ILE A 319 15.74 -16.18 14.87
CA ILE A 319 15.26 -17.53 14.60
C ILE A 319 14.55 -17.53 13.24
N THR A 320 15.16 -18.16 12.23
CA THR A 320 14.54 -18.37 10.92
C THR A 320 13.99 -19.78 10.76
N ASP A 321 13.23 -19.99 9.69
CA ASP A 321 12.67 -21.28 9.28
C ASP A 321 11.82 -21.96 10.36
N ALA A 322 11.27 -21.14 11.28
CA ALA A 322 10.41 -21.57 12.37
C ALA A 322 9.15 -20.70 12.40
N ARG A 323 7.99 -21.36 12.44
CA ARG A 323 6.69 -20.68 12.42
C ARG A 323 6.07 -20.74 13.81
N ALA A 324 5.62 -19.59 14.30
CA ALA A 324 4.83 -19.53 15.53
C ALA A 324 3.53 -20.32 15.38
N ASP A 325 3.21 -21.14 16.37
CA ASP A 325 1.90 -21.74 16.54
C ASP A 325 1.02 -20.78 17.36
N LEU A 326 0.22 -19.99 16.65
CA LEU A 326 -0.67 -19.00 17.27
C LEU A 326 -1.74 -19.65 18.17
N SER A 327 -1.95 -20.97 18.11
CA SER A 327 -2.84 -21.68 19.05
C SER A 327 -2.34 -21.73 20.48
N THR A 328 -1.06 -21.47 20.68
CA THR A 328 -0.39 -21.68 21.98
C THR A 328 -0.27 -20.40 22.80
N LEU A 329 -0.77 -19.28 22.29
CA LEU A 329 -0.82 -17.98 22.99
C LEU A 329 -1.68 -18.01 24.27
N ASP A 330 -2.48 -19.07 24.46
CA ASP A 330 -3.47 -19.26 25.52
C ASP A 330 -2.95 -19.90 26.82
N ASP A 331 -1.73 -20.42 26.84
CA ASP A 331 -1.35 -21.44 27.83
C ASP A 331 -0.93 -20.88 29.22
N SER A 332 -0.93 -19.57 29.50
CA SER A 332 -0.62 -19.04 30.84
C SER A 332 -1.77 -18.27 31.51
N LYS A 333 -2.56 -19.00 32.31
CA LYS A 333 -3.49 -18.42 33.31
C LYS A 333 -2.80 -18.09 34.64
N ASP A 334 -1.48 -17.91 34.65
CA ASP A 334 -0.76 -17.58 35.86
C ASP A 334 -0.50 -16.07 35.92
N ALA A 335 -1.37 -15.36 36.65
CA ALA A 335 -1.24 -13.92 36.86
C ALA A 335 0.07 -13.51 37.57
N SER A 336 0.85 -14.48 38.06
CA SER A 336 2.18 -14.27 38.64
C SER A 336 3.31 -14.27 37.61
N ASN A 337 3.10 -14.82 36.40
CA ASN A 337 4.11 -14.88 35.35
C ASN A 337 3.77 -13.89 34.23
N LYS A 338 4.60 -12.86 34.07
CA LYS A 338 4.42 -11.85 33.02
C LYS A 338 4.77 -12.38 31.62
N ASP A 339 5.53 -13.48 31.51
CA ASP A 339 5.95 -14.03 30.24
C ASP A 339 4.85 -14.90 29.60
N ARG A 340 4.56 -14.63 28.33
CA ARG A 340 3.74 -15.47 27.46
C ARG A 340 4.60 -16.56 26.85
N VAL A 341 4.13 -17.81 26.92
CA VAL A 341 4.78 -18.94 26.24
C VAL A 341 4.20 -19.09 24.84
N ILE A 342 5.05 -19.09 23.82
CA ILE A 342 4.67 -19.25 22.41
C ILE A 342 5.44 -20.44 21.86
N LYS A 343 4.72 -21.46 21.42
CA LYS A 343 5.33 -22.61 20.77
C LYS A 343 5.51 -22.34 19.28
N THR A 344 6.52 -22.97 18.70
CA THR A 344 6.68 -23.05 17.25
C THR A 344 6.17 -24.40 16.75
N LEU A 345 5.83 -24.49 15.46
CA LEU A 345 5.36 -25.74 14.85
C LEU A 345 6.42 -26.86 14.88
N ASP A 346 7.70 -26.53 15.01
CA ASP A 346 8.81 -27.48 15.21
C ASP A 346 9.10 -27.79 16.69
N GLY A 347 8.24 -27.34 17.61
CA GLY A 347 8.24 -27.73 19.03
C GLY A 347 9.09 -26.87 19.96
N ARG A 348 9.72 -25.79 19.48
CA ARG A 348 10.43 -24.83 20.35
C ARG A 348 9.44 -24.06 21.20
N GLN A 349 9.89 -23.54 22.34
CA GLN A 349 9.11 -22.67 23.21
C GLN A 349 9.86 -21.35 23.40
N LEU A 350 9.17 -20.25 23.14
CA LEU A 350 9.68 -18.89 23.29
C LEU A 350 8.87 -18.21 24.40
N GLN A 351 9.53 -17.38 25.20
CA GLN A 351 8.92 -16.64 26.31
C GLN A 351 9.16 -15.15 26.14
N ALA A 352 8.10 -14.36 26.21
CA ALA A 352 8.19 -12.90 26.15
C ALA A 352 7.01 -12.21 26.86
N GLU A 353 7.28 -11.08 27.52
CA GLU A 353 6.27 -10.20 28.11
C GLU A 353 5.47 -9.47 27.02
N VAL A 354 6.15 -9.03 25.95
CA VAL A 354 5.55 -8.34 24.82
C VAL A 354 5.73 -9.13 23.52
N VAL A 355 4.64 -9.28 22.77
CA VAL A 355 4.63 -9.96 21.47
C VAL A 355 4.18 -8.99 20.38
N LEU A 356 5.01 -8.82 19.35
CA LEU A 356 4.78 -7.94 18.21
C LEU A 356 4.53 -8.76 16.93
N PHE A 357 3.29 -8.74 16.43
CA PHE A 357 2.91 -9.49 15.23
C PHE A 357 3.20 -8.75 13.92
N CYS A 358 4.46 -8.72 13.49
CA CYS A 358 4.90 -8.10 12.25
C CYS A 358 4.59 -8.94 10.99
N THR A 359 3.36 -9.43 10.86
CA THR A 359 2.92 -10.32 9.77
C THR A 359 2.11 -9.59 8.69
N GLY A 360 1.93 -10.24 7.53
CA GLY A 360 1.45 -9.64 6.27
C GLY A 360 0.12 -8.88 6.38
N GLN A 361 -0.07 -7.95 5.44
CA GLN A 361 -1.25 -7.08 5.36
C GLN A 361 -2.43 -7.78 4.68
N ARG A 362 -3.65 -7.27 4.91
CA ARG A 362 -4.87 -7.72 4.21
C ARG A 362 -5.37 -6.63 3.27
N PRO A 363 -5.42 -6.86 1.94
CA PRO A 363 -5.95 -5.88 1.00
C PRO A 363 -7.40 -5.48 1.31
N ASN A 364 -7.71 -4.20 1.20
CA ASN A 364 -9.08 -3.71 1.26
C ASN A 364 -9.70 -3.86 -0.13
N SER A 365 -10.18 -5.05 -0.50
CA SER A 365 -10.72 -5.34 -1.84
C SER A 365 -12.21 -5.66 -1.85
N SER A 366 -12.87 -5.75 -0.69
CA SER A 366 -14.29 -6.10 -0.58
C SER A 366 -15.22 -5.14 -1.34
N PHE A 367 -14.91 -3.84 -1.37
CA PHE A 367 -15.73 -2.88 -2.10
C PHE A 367 -15.67 -3.05 -3.61
N VAL A 368 -14.53 -3.48 -4.19
CA VAL A 368 -14.44 -3.76 -5.63
C VAL A 368 -15.03 -5.12 -5.99
N GLU A 369 -14.94 -6.11 -5.10
CA GLU A 369 -15.69 -7.37 -5.25
C GLU A 369 -17.21 -7.14 -5.27
N ALA A 370 -17.71 -6.18 -4.47
CA ALA A 370 -19.12 -5.79 -4.48
C ALA A 370 -19.54 -5.06 -5.77
N VAL A 371 -18.61 -4.43 -6.50
CA VAL A 371 -18.89 -3.79 -7.79
C VAL A 371 -19.11 -4.85 -8.88
N GLU A 372 -18.25 -5.87 -8.91
CA GLU A 372 -18.31 -6.98 -9.86
C GLU A 372 -17.71 -8.24 -9.22
N PRO A 373 -18.50 -9.30 -8.95
CA PRO A 373 -17.97 -10.54 -8.40
C PRO A 373 -16.92 -11.20 -9.30
N GLY A 374 -15.87 -11.77 -8.69
CA GLY A 374 -14.79 -12.46 -9.37
C GLY A 374 -13.69 -11.55 -9.92
N VAL A 375 -13.65 -10.27 -9.50
CA VAL A 375 -12.53 -9.37 -9.78
C VAL A 375 -11.42 -9.46 -8.73
N VAL A 376 -11.66 -10.11 -7.59
CA VAL A 376 -10.63 -10.35 -6.56
C VAL A 376 -9.98 -11.72 -6.72
N ASN A 377 -8.65 -11.74 -6.66
CA ASN A 377 -7.86 -12.95 -6.64
C ASN A 377 -7.95 -13.64 -5.27
N GLU A 378 -8.58 -14.81 -5.21
CA GLU A 378 -8.78 -15.57 -3.97
C GLU A 378 -7.48 -15.95 -3.26
N SER A 379 -6.37 -16.09 -3.99
CA SER A 379 -5.09 -16.54 -3.42
C SER A 379 -4.36 -15.48 -2.60
N ASN A 380 -4.58 -14.20 -2.91
CA ASN A 380 -3.87 -13.08 -2.30
C ASN A 380 -4.79 -11.95 -1.81
N GLY A 381 -6.09 -12.01 -2.12
CA GLY A 381 -7.10 -11.03 -1.76
C GLY A 381 -7.03 -9.70 -2.52
N MET A 382 -6.18 -9.57 -3.53
CA MET A 382 -6.00 -8.33 -4.32
C MET A 382 -6.91 -8.32 -5.55
N ALA A 383 -7.29 -7.14 -6.04
CA ALA A 383 -8.13 -6.99 -7.22
C ALA A 383 -7.31 -7.08 -8.50
N PHE A 384 -7.78 -7.87 -9.47
CA PHE A 384 -7.16 -7.98 -10.78
C PHE A 384 -7.23 -6.64 -11.52
N VAL A 385 -6.12 -6.26 -12.14
CA VAL A 385 -6.03 -5.09 -13.02
C VAL A 385 -5.38 -5.44 -14.35
N ASN A 386 -5.77 -4.72 -15.40
CA ASN A 386 -5.03 -4.74 -16.66
C ASN A 386 -3.76 -3.85 -16.55
N ARG A 387 -2.94 -3.80 -17.60
CA ARG A 387 -1.71 -2.99 -17.69
C ARG A 387 -2.00 -1.49 -17.64
N HIS A 388 -3.22 -1.06 -17.92
CA HIS A 388 -3.63 0.33 -17.74
C HIS A 388 -4.07 0.64 -16.31
N LEU A 389 -4.00 -0.35 -15.40
CA LEU A 389 -4.45 -0.31 -14.00
C LEU A 389 -5.97 -0.22 -13.84
N GLN A 390 -6.74 -0.55 -14.87
CA GLN A 390 -8.20 -0.62 -14.81
C GLN A 390 -8.63 -1.93 -14.15
N LEU A 391 -9.71 -1.88 -13.35
CA LEU A 391 -10.33 -3.06 -12.75
C LEU A 391 -10.65 -4.09 -13.84
N ALA A 392 -10.27 -5.33 -13.60
CA ALA A 392 -10.34 -6.39 -14.59
C ALA A 392 -10.86 -7.68 -13.99
N THR A 393 -11.29 -8.59 -14.86
CA THR A 393 -11.53 -9.99 -14.50
C THR A 393 -10.36 -10.86 -14.94
N PRO A 394 -10.09 -11.98 -14.23
CA PRO A 394 -9.02 -12.88 -14.60
C PRO A 394 -9.24 -13.42 -16.02
N SER A 395 -8.17 -13.50 -16.79
CA SER A 395 -8.16 -14.20 -18.09
C SER A 395 -7.62 -15.61 -17.91
N LYS A 396 -8.13 -16.57 -18.68
CA LYS A 396 -7.58 -17.94 -18.74
C LYS A 396 -6.18 -17.96 -19.37
N GLU A 397 -5.94 -17.04 -20.30
CA GLU A 397 -4.67 -16.88 -21.00
C GLU A 397 -4.31 -15.39 -21.06
N GLY A 398 -3.12 -15.03 -20.58
CA GLY A 398 -2.59 -13.67 -20.66
C GLY A 398 -3.10 -12.70 -19.57
N GLU A 399 -3.04 -11.42 -19.90
CA GLU A 399 -3.36 -10.30 -19.01
C GLU A 399 -4.85 -10.27 -18.63
N PRO A 400 -5.20 -9.93 -17.37
CA PRO A 400 -6.58 -9.65 -16.98
C PRO A 400 -7.26 -8.65 -17.92
N GLN A 401 -8.52 -8.91 -18.25
CA GLN A 401 -9.27 -8.09 -19.22
C GLN A 401 -10.35 -7.28 -18.51
N THR A 402 -10.44 -6.01 -18.87
CA THR A 402 -11.46 -5.09 -18.34
C THR A 402 -12.78 -5.29 -19.09
N LYS A 403 -13.84 -5.67 -18.37
CA LYS A 403 -15.19 -5.74 -18.92
C LYS A 403 -15.73 -4.34 -19.27
N GLN A 404 -16.61 -4.27 -20.25
CA GLN A 404 -17.35 -3.04 -20.55
C GLN A 404 -18.07 -2.55 -19.29
N GLY A 405 -17.93 -1.27 -18.97
CA GLY A 405 -18.50 -0.67 -17.76
C GLY A 405 -17.58 -0.69 -16.53
N LEU A 406 -16.42 -1.35 -16.57
CA LEU A 406 -15.42 -1.30 -15.49
C LEU A 406 -14.19 -0.43 -15.81
N ASN A 407 -14.04 -0.03 -17.07
CA ASN A 407 -12.90 0.77 -17.56
C ASN A 407 -12.79 2.19 -17.00
N HIS A 408 -13.73 2.58 -16.13
CA HIS A 408 -13.75 3.84 -15.41
C HIS A 408 -13.26 3.72 -13.95
N ILE A 409 -12.97 2.50 -13.48
CA ILE A 409 -12.42 2.24 -12.14
C ILE A 409 -10.97 1.77 -12.30
N PHE A 410 -10.04 2.49 -11.70
CA PHE A 410 -8.62 2.16 -11.65
C PHE A 410 -8.28 1.69 -10.24
N VAL A 411 -7.52 0.61 -10.08
CA VAL A 411 -7.11 0.10 -8.76
C VAL A 411 -5.60 0.18 -8.63
N VAL A 412 -5.12 0.75 -7.53
CA VAL A 412 -3.69 1.01 -7.29
C VAL A 412 -3.30 0.73 -5.83
N GLY A 413 -1.99 0.64 -5.60
CA GLY A 413 -1.40 0.35 -4.30
C GLY A 413 -1.65 -1.08 -3.86
N ASP A 414 -1.70 -1.30 -2.55
CA ASP A 414 -1.72 -2.64 -1.97
C ASP A 414 -3.01 -3.44 -2.25
N ALA A 415 -4.05 -2.78 -2.78
CA ALA A 415 -5.28 -3.43 -3.21
C ALA A 415 -5.21 -4.04 -4.61
N ALA A 416 -4.21 -3.68 -5.42
CA ALA A 416 -4.11 -4.09 -6.82
C ALA A 416 -3.18 -5.31 -7.01
N ASP A 417 -3.67 -6.33 -7.72
CA ASP A 417 -2.84 -7.44 -8.21
C ASP A 417 -2.11 -7.00 -9.48
N ALA A 418 -1.09 -6.16 -9.29
CA ALA A 418 -0.41 -5.42 -10.35
C ALA A 418 0.88 -6.12 -10.82
N PHE A 419 0.77 -7.38 -11.26
CA PHE A 419 1.85 -8.11 -11.93
C PHE A 419 3.10 -8.37 -11.06
N ASP A 420 2.92 -8.83 -9.82
CA ASP A 420 3.99 -9.04 -8.80
C ASP A 420 4.68 -7.74 -8.34
N ALA A 421 4.09 -6.58 -8.58
CA ALA A 421 4.56 -5.34 -7.99
C ALA A 421 4.73 -5.46 -6.46
N LEU A 422 5.77 -4.84 -5.92
CA LEU A 422 5.98 -4.81 -4.47
C LEU A 422 4.93 -3.90 -3.81
N ASN A 423 4.18 -4.42 -2.83
CA ASN A 423 3.29 -3.62 -1.98
C ASN A 423 4.12 -2.65 -1.11
N ALA A 424 4.32 -1.45 -1.64
CA ALA A 424 5.13 -0.40 -1.05
C ALA A 424 4.65 0.97 -1.54
N GLY A 425 4.86 2.00 -0.72
CA GLY A 425 4.36 3.35 -0.96
C GLY A 425 4.98 4.00 -2.19
N HIS A 426 6.22 3.65 -2.56
CA HIS A 426 6.82 4.11 -3.81
C HIS A 426 6.17 3.43 -5.03
N THR A 427 5.86 2.13 -4.95
CA THR A 427 5.13 1.42 -6.00
C THR A 427 3.72 1.98 -6.17
N ALA A 428 3.03 2.19 -5.05
CA ALA A 428 1.69 2.77 -5.01
C ALA A 428 1.68 4.20 -5.58
N PHE A 429 2.71 4.99 -5.27
CA PHE A 429 2.92 6.32 -5.84
C PHE A 429 3.11 6.26 -7.37
N GLU A 430 3.93 5.33 -7.86
CA GLU A 430 4.13 5.16 -9.30
C GLU A 430 2.87 4.67 -10.00
N GLN A 431 2.15 3.69 -9.46
CA GLN A 431 0.88 3.24 -10.02
C GLN A 431 -0.16 4.37 -10.11
N ALA A 432 -0.21 5.25 -9.09
CA ALA A 432 -1.05 6.44 -9.13
C ALA A 432 -0.66 7.41 -10.28
N ASN A 433 0.62 7.48 -10.64
CA ASN A 433 1.06 8.25 -11.80
C ASN A 433 0.42 7.74 -13.10
N TYR A 434 0.48 6.44 -13.34
CA TYR A 434 -0.09 5.80 -14.53
C TYR A 434 -1.62 5.94 -14.55
N ALA A 435 -2.28 5.63 -13.44
CA ALA A 435 -3.74 5.72 -13.34
C ALA A 435 -4.25 7.15 -13.58
N ALA A 436 -3.64 8.17 -12.96
CA ALA A 436 -4.06 9.56 -13.13
C ALA A 436 -3.85 10.05 -14.57
N ARG A 437 -2.70 9.75 -15.19
CA ARG A 437 -2.45 10.12 -16.59
C ARG A 437 -3.42 9.41 -17.54
N ASN A 438 -3.70 8.13 -17.31
CA ASN A 438 -4.66 7.38 -18.13
C ASN A 438 -6.08 7.94 -18.02
N ILE A 439 -6.54 8.31 -16.82
CA ILE A 439 -7.82 9.01 -16.66
C ILE A 439 -7.83 10.34 -17.41
N ALA A 440 -6.78 11.17 -17.28
CA ALA A 440 -6.70 12.44 -17.98
C ALA A 440 -6.74 12.29 -19.52
N ARG A 441 -6.13 11.23 -20.08
CA ARG A 441 -6.24 10.90 -21.51
C ARG A 441 -7.66 10.51 -21.92
N LEU A 442 -8.33 9.70 -21.10
CA LEU A 442 -9.72 9.31 -21.37
C LEU A 442 -10.64 10.54 -21.33
N VAL A 443 -10.49 11.42 -20.34
CA VAL A 443 -11.23 12.68 -20.24
C VAL A 443 -10.99 13.58 -21.47
N ALA A 444 -9.74 13.70 -21.91
CA ALA A 444 -9.40 14.48 -23.09
C ALA A 444 -10.00 13.89 -24.38
N SER A 445 -9.99 12.56 -24.51
CA SER A 445 -10.58 11.85 -25.64
C SER A 445 -12.09 12.05 -25.71
N GLU A 446 -12.79 11.88 -24.58
CA GLU A 446 -14.24 12.08 -24.49
C GLU A 446 -14.64 13.51 -24.83
N ARG A 447 -13.92 14.51 -24.32
CA ARG A 447 -14.18 15.92 -24.63
C ARG A 447 -13.99 16.24 -26.12
N SER A 448 -13.01 15.60 -26.76
CA SER A 448 -12.77 15.78 -28.20
C SER A 448 -13.94 15.23 -29.05
N LEU A 449 -14.58 14.16 -28.58
CA LEU A 449 -15.79 13.61 -29.19
C LEU A 449 -17.01 14.52 -28.97
N GLU A 450 -17.15 15.11 -27.78
CA GLU A 450 -18.22 16.08 -27.47
C GLU A 450 -18.11 17.36 -28.33
N ASN A 451 -16.91 17.93 -28.43
CA ASN A 451 -16.65 19.15 -29.22
C ASN A 451 -16.74 18.91 -30.74
N GLY A 452 -16.55 17.67 -31.21
CA GLY A 452 -16.83 17.28 -32.58
C GLY A 452 -18.32 17.33 -32.95
N PHE A 453 -19.21 17.37 -31.95
CA PHE A 453 -20.67 17.45 -32.11
C PHE A 453 -21.27 18.80 -31.68
N ALA A 454 -20.56 19.61 -30.91
CA ALA A 454 -21.01 20.96 -30.52
C ALA A 454 -19.83 21.94 -30.56
N GLY A 455 -19.88 22.88 -31.52
CA GLY A 455 -19.09 24.09 -31.48
C GLY A 455 -19.56 24.98 -30.32
N LEU A 456 -19.01 24.76 -29.13
CA LEU A 456 -19.09 25.72 -28.04
C LEU A 456 -17.83 26.57 -28.09
N SER A 457 -17.93 27.70 -28.79
CA SER A 457 -16.99 28.81 -28.67
C SER A 457 -16.93 29.25 -27.20
N VAL A 458 -15.71 29.38 -26.70
CA VAL A 458 -15.40 30.01 -25.42
C VAL A 458 -15.58 31.52 -25.60
N GLU A 459 -16.81 31.98 -25.63
CA GLU A 459 -17.15 33.42 -25.55
C GLU A 459 -17.89 33.61 -24.22
N ASP A 460 -17.41 34.54 -23.39
CA ASP A 460 -17.92 34.94 -22.04
C ASP A 460 -17.20 34.40 -20.77
N GLY A 461 -15.90 34.15 -20.81
CA GLY A 461 -15.08 33.96 -19.60
C GLY A 461 -13.99 35.02 -19.45
N GLY A 462 -13.97 35.78 -18.36
CA GLY A 462 -12.86 36.73 -18.07
C GLY A 462 -11.48 36.05 -17.98
N ASP A 463 -10.41 36.84 -18.03
CA ASP A 463 -9.00 36.44 -18.23
C ASP A 463 -8.56 35.17 -17.47
N GLU A 464 -8.96 35.00 -16.20
CA GLU A 464 -8.59 33.84 -15.39
C GLU A 464 -9.21 32.51 -15.87
N LYS A 465 -10.41 32.54 -16.46
CA LYS A 465 -11.04 31.35 -17.02
C LYS A 465 -10.30 30.93 -18.28
N GLN A 466 -9.95 31.89 -19.13
CA GLN A 466 -9.24 31.65 -20.37
C GLN A 466 -7.84 31.06 -20.13
N GLN A 467 -7.11 31.58 -19.14
CA GLN A 467 -5.79 31.07 -18.76
C GLN A 467 -5.81 29.59 -18.32
N GLY A 468 -6.84 29.17 -17.57
CA GLY A 468 -6.97 27.77 -17.14
C GLY A 468 -7.20 26.80 -18.30
N TRP A 469 -7.92 27.24 -19.34
CA TRP A 469 -8.15 26.44 -20.55
C TRP A 469 -6.91 26.33 -21.43
N GLU A 470 -6.19 27.43 -21.65
CA GLU A 470 -4.94 27.44 -22.43
C GLU A 470 -3.88 26.53 -21.80
N GLU A 471 -3.74 26.61 -20.48
CA GLU A 471 -2.81 25.76 -19.73
C GLU A 471 -3.22 24.28 -19.79
N TRP A 472 -4.52 23.97 -19.75
CA TRP A 472 -5.00 22.60 -19.92
C TRP A 472 -4.73 22.06 -21.31
N GLU A 473 -4.95 22.84 -22.37
CA GLU A 473 -4.65 22.46 -23.75
C GLU A 473 -3.18 22.09 -23.95
N LYS A 474 -2.27 22.87 -23.34
CA LYS A 474 -0.83 22.55 -23.33
C LYS A 474 -0.55 21.21 -22.64
N ARG A 475 -1.09 20.99 -21.43
CA ARG A 475 -0.88 19.74 -20.68
C ARG A 475 -1.47 18.54 -21.39
N LYS A 476 -2.64 18.70 -22.02
CA LYS A 476 -3.28 17.68 -22.86
C LYS A 476 -2.36 17.28 -24.03
N ALA A 477 -1.75 18.25 -24.70
CA ALA A 477 -0.82 17.99 -25.79
C ALA A 477 0.43 17.22 -25.32
N GLU A 478 1.00 17.59 -24.16
CA GLU A 478 2.14 16.88 -23.54
C GLU A 478 1.78 15.44 -23.12
N LEU A 479 0.54 15.21 -22.69
CA LEU A 479 0.06 13.91 -22.24
C LEU A 479 -0.07 12.90 -23.40
N GLY A 480 -0.41 13.37 -24.61
CA GLY A 480 -0.70 12.50 -25.75
C GLY A 480 -2.00 11.70 -25.59
N THR A 481 -2.28 10.81 -26.54
CA THR A 481 -3.60 10.16 -26.67
C THR A 481 -3.63 8.69 -26.23
N GLU A 482 -2.51 7.97 -26.26
CA GLU A 482 -2.47 6.54 -25.95
C GLU A 482 -2.37 6.28 -24.44
N LEU A 483 -3.15 5.32 -23.94
CA LEU A 483 -3.05 4.89 -22.55
C LEU A 483 -1.69 4.24 -22.28
N GLU A 484 -1.06 4.64 -21.18
CA GLU A 484 0.19 4.06 -20.72
C GLU A 484 -0.02 2.69 -20.11
N LYS A 485 0.96 1.81 -20.32
CA LYS A 485 1.02 0.48 -19.70
C LYS A 485 1.97 0.52 -18.51
N TYR A 486 1.49 0.06 -17.37
CA TYR A 486 2.24 -0.14 -16.15
C TYR A 486 3.08 -1.42 -16.24
N GLU A 487 4.38 -1.23 -16.02
CA GLU A 487 5.34 -2.32 -15.87
C GLU A 487 5.99 -2.18 -14.50
N PRO A 488 5.86 -3.19 -13.61
CA PRO A 488 6.48 -3.12 -12.30
C PRO A 488 7.99 -3.16 -12.44
N GLU A 489 8.65 -2.21 -11.77
CA GLU A 489 10.10 -2.20 -11.65
C GLU A 489 10.57 -3.28 -10.66
N GLY A 490 11.87 -3.62 -10.73
CA GLY A 490 12.48 -4.56 -9.78
C GLY A 490 12.34 -4.11 -8.33
N HIS A 491 12.18 -5.07 -7.42
CA HIS A 491 11.99 -4.80 -5.99
C HIS A 491 13.12 -3.95 -5.40
N ARG A 492 12.75 -2.79 -4.86
CA ARG A 492 13.62 -1.90 -4.10
C ARG A 492 13.09 -1.68 -2.69
N ILE A 493 14.01 -1.53 -1.74
CA ILE A 493 13.67 -1.19 -0.37
C ILE A 493 14.86 -0.54 0.33
N LYS A 494 14.57 0.31 1.30
CA LYS A 494 15.49 0.71 2.35
C LYS A 494 14.90 0.19 3.66
N VAL A 495 15.71 -0.54 4.44
CA VAL A 495 15.33 -1.01 5.78
C VAL A 495 16.34 -0.45 6.77
N SER A 496 15.87 0.33 7.75
CA SER A 496 16.72 0.75 8.86
C SER A 496 17.00 -0.44 9.77
N VAL A 497 18.23 -0.52 10.28
CA VAL A 497 18.64 -1.52 11.27
C VAL A 497 19.24 -0.76 12.46
N GLY A 498 18.42 -0.57 13.50
CA GLY A 498 18.66 0.45 14.51
C GLY A 498 18.46 1.85 13.94
N PHE A 499 18.85 2.89 14.68
CA PHE A 499 18.47 4.25 14.29
C PHE A 499 19.36 4.94 13.27
N ARG A 500 20.62 4.53 13.18
CA ARG A 500 21.64 5.24 12.39
C ARG A 500 22.10 4.48 11.16
N GLU A 501 21.65 3.25 10.98
CA GLU A 501 22.08 2.43 9.87
C GLU A 501 20.91 1.96 9.01
N ALA A 502 21.20 1.70 7.74
CA ALA A 502 20.24 1.12 6.83
C ALA A 502 20.90 0.18 5.81
N ILE A 503 20.14 -0.84 5.41
CA ILE A 503 20.44 -1.69 4.26
C ILE A 503 19.48 -1.34 3.13
N ILE A 504 20.02 -1.13 1.93
CA ILE A 504 19.29 -0.63 0.78
C ILE A 504 19.51 -1.56 -0.40
N GLN A 505 18.42 -2.07 -0.98
CA GLN A 505 18.44 -2.75 -2.26
C GLN A 505 17.74 -1.89 -3.31
N ARG A 506 18.39 -1.75 -4.47
CA ARG A 506 17.77 -1.31 -5.72
C ARG A 506 17.86 -2.42 -6.76
N PRO A 507 17.23 -2.30 -7.94
CA PRO A 507 17.28 -3.34 -8.97
C PRO A 507 18.69 -3.75 -9.37
N THR A 508 19.62 -2.80 -9.41
CA THR A 508 21.00 -3.00 -9.92
C THR A 508 22.08 -2.91 -8.86
N GLU A 509 21.77 -2.47 -7.63
CA GLU A 509 22.78 -2.20 -6.60
C GLU A 509 22.31 -2.56 -5.19
N HIS A 510 23.28 -2.74 -4.30
CA HIS A 510 23.07 -2.79 -2.86
C HIS A 510 23.97 -1.81 -2.13
N ILE A 511 23.48 -1.23 -1.04
CA ILE A 511 24.19 -0.23 -0.26
C ILE A 511 23.94 -0.49 1.22
N THR A 512 24.98 -0.34 2.02
CA THR A 512 24.85 -0.10 3.46
C THR A 512 25.10 1.38 3.71
N SER A 513 24.26 2.00 4.55
CA SER A 513 24.31 3.44 4.79
C SER A 513 24.36 3.73 6.29
N SER A 514 25.12 4.75 6.67
CA SER A 514 25.09 5.38 8.00
C SER A 514 24.44 6.74 7.84
N GLU A 515 23.25 6.92 8.40
CA GLU A 515 22.39 8.09 8.19
C GLU A 515 22.64 9.21 9.21
N GLY A 516 23.38 8.92 10.29
CA GLY A 516 23.93 9.92 11.22
C GLY A 516 22.92 10.75 12.04
N ALA A 517 21.63 10.73 11.70
CA ALA A 517 20.59 11.51 12.36
C ALA A 517 19.39 10.64 12.80
N ASP A 518 18.90 10.92 14.01
CA ASP A 518 17.85 10.15 14.68
C ASP A 518 16.43 10.69 14.37
N ASP A 519 16.32 11.72 13.51
CA ASP A 519 15.06 12.38 13.16
C ASP A 519 14.12 11.55 12.26
N LEU A 520 14.51 10.30 12.00
CA LEU A 520 13.79 9.31 11.21
C LEU A 520 13.62 9.74 9.74
N ASN A 521 14.26 10.83 9.31
CA ASN A 521 14.06 11.50 8.03
C ASN A 521 12.60 11.94 7.78
N THR A 522 11.82 12.10 8.85
CA THR A 522 10.41 12.53 8.79
C THR A 522 10.17 13.90 8.13
N PRO A 523 11.09 14.89 8.21
CA PRO A 523 10.90 16.17 7.51
C PRO A 523 10.77 16.04 5.99
N ASN A 524 11.38 15.03 5.37
CA ASN A 524 11.27 14.81 3.93
C ASN A 524 9.86 14.43 3.50
N MET A 525 9.11 13.70 4.34
CA MET A 525 7.71 13.37 4.03
C MET A 525 6.85 14.65 3.98
N TRP A 526 7.07 15.58 4.90
CA TRP A 526 6.35 16.87 4.92
C TRP A 526 6.65 17.71 3.68
N LYS A 527 7.94 17.85 3.33
CA LYS A 527 8.38 18.57 2.11
C LYS A 527 7.79 17.95 0.84
N ASN A 528 7.76 16.62 0.74
CA ASN A 528 7.16 15.90 -0.39
C ASN A 528 5.63 16.06 -0.48
N ARG A 529 4.99 16.50 0.60
CA ARG A 529 3.57 16.86 0.66
C ARG A 529 3.36 18.38 0.58
N GLY A 530 4.44 19.11 0.33
CA GLY A 530 4.45 20.56 0.17
C GLY A 530 4.24 21.32 1.45
N LEU A 531 4.55 20.78 2.62
CA LEU A 531 4.38 21.46 3.90
C LEU A 531 5.71 21.98 4.44
N ASP A 532 5.64 23.02 5.27
CA ASP A 532 6.79 23.53 6.00
C ASP A 532 7.13 22.56 7.14
N THR A 533 8.42 22.44 7.43
CA THR A 533 8.92 21.66 8.56
C THR A 533 8.79 22.38 9.89
N ALA A 534 8.55 23.69 9.91
CA ALA A 534 8.23 24.45 11.12
C ALA A 534 6.97 23.92 11.83
N ASP A 535 6.02 23.39 11.06
CA ASP A 535 4.75 22.84 11.57
C ASP A 535 4.88 21.42 12.12
N LEU A 536 6.08 20.82 12.08
CA LEU A 536 6.31 19.44 12.55
C LEU A 536 5.93 19.25 14.02
N PHE A 537 5.99 20.30 14.83
CA PHE A 537 5.82 20.25 16.29
C PHE A 537 4.48 20.80 16.78
N VAL A 538 3.62 21.22 15.85
CA VAL A 538 2.32 21.86 16.14
C VAL A 538 1.18 20.85 16.18
#